data_AF-A0A2T2RK34-F1
#
_entry.id   AF-A0A2T2RK34-F1
#
_cell.length_a   1.000
_cell.length_b   1.000
_cell.length_c   1.000
_cell.angle_alpha   90.00
_cell.angle_beta   90.00
_cell.angle_gamma   90.00
#
_symmetry.space_group_name_H-M   'P 1'
#
loop_
_entity.id
_entity.type
_entity.pdbx_description
1 polymer ?
#
loop_
_entity_poly.entity_id
_entity_poly.type
_entity_poly.pdbx_seq_one_letter_code
_entity_poly.pdbx_strand_id
1 'polypeptide(L)'
;MRACDVVVAHGSSTLPATVVAGAGLDRPIVYRSIGDTRAWTQVWRRRARVGFLLRRTAAVVALWDDAASALCARYALPVGRVRAIPNAVAADRFRPPTEPERTEARKRFGLAGCEQVVVYVGALSAEKHPALAVRS
;
A
#
# COMPACT_ATOMS: atom_id res chain seq x y z
N MET A 1 3.11 -33.86 -0.05
CA MET A 1 3.77 -32.73 -0.73
C MET A 1 3.52 -31.44 0.04
N ARG A 2 4.56 -30.65 0.31
CA ARG A 2 4.42 -29.25 0.77
C ARG A 2 4.23 -28.38 -0.47
N ALA A 3 3.12 -27.66 -0.58
CA ALA A 3 2.82 -26.82 -1.75
C ALA A 3 3.44 -25.40 -1.64
N CYS A 4 3.70 -24.92 -0.42
CA CYS A 4 4.34 -23.63 -0.15
C CYS A 4 4.98 -23.60 1.26
N ASP A 5 5.95 -22.72 1.47
CA ASP A 5 6.64 -22.54 2.76
C ASP A 5 6.20 -21.30 3.53
N VAL A 6 5.68 -20.27 2.84
CA VAL A 6 5.19 -19.02 3.42
C VAL A 6 3.94 -18.57 2.67
N VAL A 7 2.96 -18.03 3.40
CA VAL A 7 1.77 -17.40 2.81
C VAL A 7 1.91 -15.88 2.90
N VAL A 8 1.77 -15.19 1.78
CA VAL A 8 1.76 -13.72 1.75
C VAL A 8 0.34 -13.22 1.49
N ALA A 9 -0.27 -12.60 2.49
CA ALA A 9 -1.60 -12.03 2.42
C ALA A 9 -1.51 -10.55 2.00
N HIS A 10 -2.20 -10.18 0.93
CA HIS A 10 -2.18 -8.83 0.37
C HIS A 10 -3.57 -8.19 0.42
N GLY A 11 -3.73 -7.16 1.26
CA GLY A 11 -4.97 -6.41 1.33
C GLY A 11 -6.04 -6.98 2.25
N SER A 12 -7.07 -6.18 2.52
CA SER A 12 -7.93 -6.35 3.70
C SER A 12 -8.76 -7.64 3.75
N SER A 13 -9.17 -8.19 2.60
CA SER A 13 -9.95 -9.42 2.49
C SER A 13 -9.10 -10.67 2.70
N THR A 14 -7.82 -10.61 2.33
CA THR A 14 -6.91 -11.76 2.44
C THR A 14 -6.50 -12.05 3.88
N LEU A 15 -6.40 -11.04 4.76
CA LEU A 15 -6.04 -11.24 6.17
C LEU A 15 -6.94 -12.26 6.90
N PRO A 16 -8.28 -12.07 6.95
CA PRO A 16 -9.15 -13.08 7.55
C PRO A 16 -9.10 -14.40 6.79
N ALA A 17 -9.06 -14.38 5.46
CA ALA A 17 -9.06 -15.60 4.65
C ALA A 17 -7.84 -16.48 4.94
N THR A 18 -6.63 -15.92 4.95
CA THR A 18 -5.40 -16.68 5.18
C THR A 18 -5.25 -17.11 6.63
N VAL A 19 -5.72 -16.30 7.59
CA VAL A 19 -5.68 -16.69 9.01
C VAL A 19 -6.65 -17.84 9.30
N VAL A 20 -7.85 -17.83 8.69
CA VAL A 20 -8.82 -18.92 8.84
C VAL A 20 -8.37 -20.17 8.10
N ALA A 21 -7.98 -20.06 6.83
CA ALA A 21 -7.51 -21.20 6.04
C ALA A 21 -6.19 -21.79 6.56
N GLY A 22 -5.35 -20.96 7.19
CA GLY A 22 -4.09 -21.37 7.81
C GLY A 22 -4.25 -21.91 9.24
N ALA A 23 -5.45 -21.89 9.82
CA ALA A 23 -5.66 -22.38 11.18
C ALA A 23 -5.33 -23.89 11.26
N GLY A 24 -4.36 -24.24 12.11
CA GLY A 24 -3.88 -25.62 12.25
C GLY A 24 -2.80 -26.02 11.23
N LEU A 25 -2.42 -25.14 10.31
CA LEU A 25 -1.27 -25.34 9.43
C LEU A 25 -0.02 -24.71 10.03
N ASP A 26 1.11 -25.41 9.95
CA ASP A 26 2.41 -24.90 10.38
C ASP A 26 3.07 -24.04 9.29
N ARG A 27 2.33 -23.03 8.81
CA ARG A 27 2.77 -22.14 7.72
C ARG A 27 2.77 -20.69 8.18
N PRO A 28 3.93 -20.00 8.21
CA PRO A 28 3.97 -18.61 8.60
C PRO A 28 3.22 -17.74 7.58
N ILE A 29 2.41 -16.82 8.11
CA ILE A 29 1.67 -15.83 7.33
C ILE A 29 2.36 -14.49 7.46
N VAL A 30 2.71 -13.87 6.33
CA VAL A 30 3.15 -12.47 6.25
C VAL A 30 2.01 -11.65 5.68
N TYR A 31 1.54 -10.65 6.42
CA TYR A 31 0.47 -9.76 5.95
C TYR A 31 1.02 -8.43 5.47
N ARG A 32 0.65 -8.03 4.24
CA ARG A 32 0.99 -6.73 3.67
C ARG A 32 -0.21 -5.79 3.70
N SER A 33 -0.08 -4.72 4.47
CA SER A 33 -1.05 -3.63 4.50
C SER A 33 -0.87 -2.75 3.27
N ILE A 34 -1.96 -2.53 2.51
CA ILE A 34 -1.93 -1.81 1.22
C ILE A 34 -2.52 -0.40 1.26
N GLY A 35 -3.00 0.05 2.42
CA GLY A 35 -3.63 1.35 2.58
C GLY A 35 -3.50 1.88 4.01
N ASP A 36 -3.93 3.13 4.22
CA ASP A 36 -3.90 3.76 5.52
C ASP A 36 -4.91 3.08 6.47
N THR A 37 -4.39 2.43 7.50
CA THR A 37 -5.21 1.77 8.51
C THR A 37 -6.06 2.72 9.37
N ARG A 38 -5.72 4.03 9.39
CA ARG A 38 -6.49 5.07 10.09
C ARG A 38 -7.84 5.32 9.40
N ALA A 39 -7.86 5.40 8.08
CA ALA A 39 -9.09 5.60 7.31
C ALA A 39 -10.08 4.41 7.42
N TRP A 40 -9.60 3.22 7.80
CA TRP A 40 -10.37 1.98 7.69
C TRP A 40 -11.00 1.54 9.03
N THR A 41 -10.67 2.12 10.19
CA THR A 41 -11.08 1.57 11.51
C THR A 41 -11.86 2.51 12.41
N GLN A 42 -12.87 3.18 11.86
CA GLN A 42 -13.78 4.03 12.62
C GLN A 42 -14.64 3.28 13.67
N VAL A 43 -14.76 1.94 13.57
CA VAL A 43 -15.60 1.12 14.47
C VAL A 43 -14.75 0.19 15.35
N TRP A 44 -14.95 0.24 16.66
CA TRP A 44 -14.15 -0.50 17.66
C TRP A 44 -14.18 -2.04 17.47
N ARG A 45 -15.32 -2.62 17.08
CA ARG A 45 -15.44 -4.07 16.80
C ARG A 45 -14.54 -4.48 15.63
N ARG A 46 -14.51 -3.66 14.58
CA ARG A 46 -13.64 -3.87 13.40
C ARG A 46 -12.18 -3.76 13.81
N ARG A 47 -11.83 -2.80 14.69
CA ARG A 47 -10.47 -2.65 15.24
C ARG A 47 -10.03 -3.88 16.02
N ALA A 48 -10.86 -4.39 16.93
CA ALA A 48 -10.55 -5.56 17.75
C ALA A 48 -10.33 -6.80 16.87
N ARG A 49 -11.22 -7.05 15.91
CA ARG A 49 -11.10 -8.15 14.94
C ARG A 49 -9.81 -8.06 14.13
N VAL A 50 -9.49 -6.90 13.57
CA VAL A 50 -8.26 -6.71 12.79
C VAL A 50 -7.03 -6.93 13.66
N GLY A 51 -6.98 -6.38 14.89
CA GLY A 51 -5.87 -6.61 15.81
C GLY A 51 -5.67 -8.09 16.16
N PHE A 52 -6.76 -8.83 16.39
CA PHE A 52 -6.70 -10.27 16.63
C PHE A 52 -6.14 -11.08 15.45
N LEU A 53 -6.51 -10.71 14.23
CA LEU A 53 -6.01 -11.37 13.02
C LEU A 53 -4.54 -11.01 12.76
N LEU A 54 -4.16 -9.74 12.92
CA LEU A 54 -2.76 -9.30 12.74
C LEU A 54 -1.82 -10.02 13.71
N ARG A 55 -2.24 -10.27 14.96
CA ARG A 55 -1.42 -11.00 15.95
C ARG A 55 -1.19 -12.48 15.59
N ARG A 56 -1.98 -13.06 14.69
CA ARG A 56 -1.79 -14.42 14.15
C ARG A 56 -0.84 -14.49 12.96
N THR A 57 -0.38 -13.34 12.48
CA THR A 57 0.63 -13.30 11.42
C THR A 57 2.03 -13.34 12.03
N ALA A 58 2.96 -13.96 11.31
CA ALA A 58 4.37 -14.01 11.69
C ALA A 58 5.02 -12.61 11.54
N ALA A 59 4.66 -11.88 10.48
CA ALA A 59 5.13 -10.52 10.23
C ALA A 59 4.07 -9.68 9.50
N VAL A 60 4.18 -8.36 9.66
CA VAL A 60 3.35 -7.36 9.01
C VAL A 60 4.22 -6.40 8.21
N VAL A 61 3.88 -6.19 6.95
CA VAL A 61 4.54 -5.23 6.06
C VAL A 61 3.66 -3.98 5.95
N ALA A 62 4.25 -2.82 6.25
CA ALA A 62 3.72 -1.49 5.98
C ALA A 62 4.42 -0.88 4.76
N LEU A 63 3.81 0.12 4.11
CA LEU A 63 4.38 0.72 2.90
C LEU A 63 5.35 1.89 3.19
N TRP A 64 5.32 2.45 4.39
CA TRP A 64 6.20 3.52 4.85
C TRP A 64 6.28 3.50 6.38
N ASP A 65 7.26 4.20 6.96
CA ASP A 65 7.56 4.13 8.39
C ASP A 65 6.41 4.61 9.28
N ASP A 66 5.73 5.71 8.90
CA ASP A 66 4.57 6.19 9.67
C ASP A 66 3.41 5.19 9.66
N ALA A 67 3.23 4.43 8.58
CA ALA A 67 2.23 3.35 8.55
C ALA A 67 2.63 2.19 9.47
N ALA A 68 3.93 1.85 9.55
CA ALA A 68 4.42 0.84 10.48
C ALA A 68 4.18 1.27 11.93
N SER A 69 4.55 2.51 12.27
CA SER A 69 4.33 3.11 13.58
C SER A 69 2.84 3.18 13.93
N ALA A 70 1.99 3.58 12.97
CA ALA A 70 0.54 3.59 13.15
C ALA A 70 -0.02 2.19 13.42
N LEU A 71 0.45 1.14 12.73
CA LEU A 71 0.03 -0.25 12.97
C LEU A 71 0.43 -0.73 14.38
N CYS A 72 1.67 -0.47 14.78
CA CYS A 72 2.18 -0.79 16.11
C CYS A 72 1.34 -0.11 17.21
N ALA A 73 1.16 1.20 17.13
CA ALA A 73 0.39 1.97 18.12
C ALA A 73 -1.10 1.59 18.12
N ARG A 74 -1.71 1.41 16.94
CA ARG A 74 -3.15 1.17 16.80
C ARG A 74 -3.56 -0.22 17.31
N TYR A 75 -2.73 -1.23 17.09
CA TYR A 75 -3.05 -2.63 17.38
C TYR A 75 -2.14 -3.28 18.43
N ALA A 76 -1.26 -2.51 19.08
CA ALA A 76 -0.28 -3.01 20.04
C ALA A 76 0.51 -4.19 19.47
N LEU A 77 1.02 -4.05 18.24
CA LEU A 77 1.89 -5.05 17.62
C LEU A 77 3.33 -4.86 18.09
N PRO A 78 4.10 -5.94 18.32
CA PRO A 78 5.52 -5.82 18.60
C PRO A 78 6.27 -5.17 17.44
N VAL A 79 7.11 -4.17 17.73
CA VAL A 79 7.91 -3.44 16.72
C VAL A 79 8.77 -4.39 15.87
N GLY A 80 9.28 -5.47 16.47
CA GLY A 80 10.03 -6.51 15.76
C GLY A 80 9.24 -7.27 14.68
N ARG A 81 7.90 -7.26 14.73
CA ARG A 81 7.03 -7.93 13.75
C ARG A 81 6.53 -7.03 12.63
N VAL A 82 6.75 -5.72 12.71
CA VAL A 82 6.31 -4.77 11.68
C VAL A 82 7.52 -4.24 10.94
N ARG A 83 7.46 -4.22 9.61
CA ARG A 83 8.54 -3.72 8.73
C ARG A 83 7.96 -2.81 7.66
N ALA A 84 8.59 -1.66 7.43
CA ALA A 84 8.28 -0.81 6.30
C ALA A 84 9.00 -1.33 5.05
N ILE A 85 8.24 -1.67 4.02
CA ILE A 85 8.73 -2.08 2.69
C ILE A 85 7.89 -1.33 1.65
N PRO A 86 8.42 -0.26 1.04
CA PRO A 86 7.68 0.54 0.08
C PRO A 86 7.36 -0.24 -1.20
N ASN A 87 6.39 0.27 -1.97
CA ASN A 87 6.19 -0.20 -3.34
C ASN A 87 7.42 0.19 -4.18
N ALA A 88 7.93 -0.76 -4.97
CA ALA A 88 8.94 -0.49 -5.97
C ALA A 88 8.29 -0.16 -7.32
N VAL A 89 8.99 0.60 -8.14
CA VAL A 89 8.68 0.81 -9.55
C VAL A 89 9.83 0.28 -10.40
N ALA A 90 9.52 -0.15 -11.62
CA ALA A 90 10.53 -0.62 -12.57
C ALA A 90 11.42 0.58 -13.00
N ALA A 91 12.66 0.63 -12.52
CA ALA A 91 13.54 1.79 -12.67
C ALA A 91 13.95 2.07 -14.12
N ASP A 92 14.02 1.02 -14.93
CA ASP A 92 14.24 1.07 -16.38
C ASP A 92 13.09 1.78 -17.12
N ARG A 93 11.86 1.56 -16.66
CA ARG A 93 10.65 2.17 -17.21
C ARG A 93 10.34 3.56 -16.65
N PHE A 94 10.67 3.80 -15.37
CA PHE A 94 10.40 5.06 -14.67
C PHE A 94 11.69 5.80 -14.34
N ARG A 95 12.42 6.18 -15.38
CA ARG A 95 13.62 7.03 -15.28
C ARG A 95 13.30 8.49 -15.65
N PRO A 96 14.11 9.46 -15.21
CA PRO A 96 14.05 10.82 -15.75
C PRO A 96 14.12 10.80 -17.29
N PRO A 97 13.23 11.56 -17.99
CA PRO A 97 13.24 11.61 -19.44
C PRO A 97 14.41 12.46 -19.94
N THR A 98 14.87 12.15 -21.15
CA THR A 98 15.77 13.01 -21.91
C THR A 98 15.03 14.23 -22.47
N GLU A 99 15.77 15.24 -22.89
CA GLU A 99 15.23 16.44 -23.53
C GLU A 99 14.37 16.15 -24.79
N PRO A 100 14.81 15.29 -25.73
CA PRO A 100 13.98 14.90 -26.87
C PRO A 100 12.70 14.16 -26.46
N GLU A 101 12.80 13.23 -25.49
CA GLU A 101 11.64 12.49 -24.98
C GLU A 101 10.61 13.43 -24.36
N ARG A 102 11.05 14.43 -23.60
CA ARG A 102 10.15 15.44 -23.02
C ARG A 102 9.47 16.28 -24.10
N THR A 103 10.24 16.73 -25.11
CA THR A 103 9.72 17.55 -26.21
C THR A 103 8.65 16.78 -27.00
N GLU A 104 8.92 15.51 -27.31
CA GLU A 104 7.98 14.66 -28.03
C GLU A 104 6.73 14.36 -27.21
N ALA A 105 6.87 14.08 -25.92
CA ALA A 105 5.73 13.90 -25.02
C ALA A 105 4.85 15.16 -24.97
N ARG A 106 5.45 16.36 -24.85
CA ARG A 106 4.70 17.62 -24.87
C ARG A 106 3.95 17.81 -26.19
N LYS A 107 4.59 17.57 -27.33
CA LYS A 107 3.90 17.64 -28.64
C LYS A 107 2.73 16.66 -28.72
N ARG A 108 2.94 15.41 -28.32
CA ARG A 108 1.91 14.36 -28.34
C ARG A 108 0.68 14.70 -27.50
N PHE A 109 0.85 15.40 -26.39
CA PHE A 109 -0.25 15.83 -25.52
C PHE A 109 -0.76 17.25 -25.81
N GLY A 110 -0.27 17.93 -26.87
CA GLY A 110 -0.69 19.29 -27.21
C GLY A 110 -0.18 20.37 -26.27
N LEU A 111 0.92 20.12 -25.55
CA LEU A 111 1.49 20.97 -24.51
C LEU A 111 2.77 21.71 -24.95
N ALA A 112 3.07 21.76 -26.24
CA ALA A 112 4.33 22.28 -26.76
C ALA A 112 4.56 23.77 -26.45
N GLY A 113 3.47 24.56 -26.36
CA GLY A 113 3.53 25.99 -26.00
C GLY A 113 3.38 26.28 -24.51
N CYS A 114 3.23 25.26 -23.65
CA CYS A 114 3.06 25.45 -22.22
C CYS A 114 4.43 25.61 -21.54
N GLU A 115 4.63 26.75 -20.86
CA GLU A 115 5.84 26.98 -20.06
C GLU A 115 5.92 26.01 -18.87
N GLN A 116 4.80 25.82 -18.18
CA GLN A 116 4.66 24.90 -17.06
C GLN A 116 3.53 23.91 -17.29
N VAL A 117 3.74 22.68 -16.84
CA VAL A 117 2.77 21.58 -16.92
C VAL A 117 2.70 20.92 -15.55
N VAL A 118 1.50 20.90 -14.97
CA VAL A 118 1.21 20.16 -13.73
C VAL A 118 0.43 18.90 -14.12
N VAL A 119 0.85 17.75 -13.59
CA VAL A 119 0.21 16.46 -13.87
C VAL A 119 -0.28 15.83 -12.57
N TYR A 120 -1.54 15.41 -12.57
CA TYR A 120 -2.09 14.54 -11.54
C TYR A 120 -2.17 13.10 -12.08
N VAL A 121 -1.58 12.15 -11.36
CA VAL A 121 -1.63 10.71 -11.71
C VAL A 121 -2.22 9.94 -10.54
N GLY A 122 -3.44 9.44 -10.70
CA GLY A 122 -4.14 8.67 -9.68
C GLY A 122 -5.59 8.37 -10.05
N ALA A 123 -6.24 7.52 -9.27
CA ALA A 123 -7.67 7.24 -9.44
C ALA A 123 -8.50 8.49 -9.10
N LEU A 124 -9.47 8.82 -9.96
CA LEU A 124 -10.41 9.92 -9.74
C LEU A 124 -11.46 9.54 -8.70
N SER A 125 -11.03 9.48 -7.44
CA SER A 125 -11.85 9.11 -6.30
C SER A 125 -11.74 10.17 -5.21
N ALA A 126 -12.78 10.28 -4.38
CA ALA A 126 -12.82 11.25 -3.28
C ALA A 126 -11.60 11.11 -2.36
N GLU A 127 -11.17 9.88 -2.06
CA GLU A 127 -9.98 9.58 -1.23
C GLU A 127 -8.70 10.25 -1.75
N LYS A 128 -8.56 10.33 -3.08
CA LYS A 128 -7.35 10.86 -3.73
C LYS A 128 -7.42 12.37 -4.02
N HIS A 129 -8.53 13.01 -3.62
CA HIS A 129 -8.77 14.46 -3.70
C HIS A 129 -8.29 15.14 -5.01
N PRO A 130 -8.60 14.61 -6.21
CA PRO A 130 -8.13 15.19 -7.48
C PRO A 130 -8.59 16.65 -7.67
N ALA A 131 -9.74 17.02 -7.09
CA ALA A 131 -10.27 18.38 -7.16
C ALA A 131 -9.35 19.43 -6.53
N LEU A 132 -8.46 19.06 -5.60
CA LEU A 132 -7.49 20.00 -5.02
C LEU A 132 -6.42 20.41 -6.04
N ALA A 133 -6.13 19.56 -7.03
CA ALA A 133 -5.12 19.87 -8.05
C ALA A 133 -5.59 20.91 -9.08
N VAL A 134 -6.89 21.23 -9.12
CA VAL A 134 -7.50 22.14 -10.11
C VAL A 134 -8.13 23.38 -9.49
N ARG A 135 -8.09 23.52 -8.16
CA ARG A 135 -8.57 24.73 -7.48
C ARG A 135 -7.45 25.77 -7.47
N SER A 136 -7.68 26.89 -8.14
CA SER A 136 -6.89 28.12 -8.10
C SER A 136 -7.36 29.04 -6.98
#